data_AF-A0A0B1SJY7-F1
#
_entry.id   AF-A0A0B1SJY7-F1
#
_cell.length_a   1.000
_cell.length_b   1.000
_cell.length_c   1.000
_cell.angle_alpha   90.00
_cell.angle_beta   90.00
_cell.angle_gamma   90.00
#
_symmetry.space_group_name_H-M   'P 1'
#
loop_
_entity.id
_entity.type
_entity.pdbx_description
1 polymer ?
#
loop_
_entity_poly.entity_id
_entity_poly.type
_entity_poly.pdbx_seq_one_letter_code
_entity_poly.pdbx_strand_id
1 'polypeptide(L)' 'MIDRQESAVLSDRLKPGRMLLVDTYEKKIEQDEDLKRRIAQSRPHKKLTSKRVYLDLLRKDDVV' A
#
# COMPACT_ATOMS: atom_id res chain seq x y z
N MET A 1 -35.60 26.54 -8.01
CA MET A 1 -34.82 25.46 -7.35
C MET A 1 -33.46 25.45 -8.04
N ILE A 2 -32.44 26.06 -7.44
CA ILE A 2 -31.11 26.18 -8.05
C ILE A 2 -30.35 24.90 -7.70
N ASP A 3 -30.10 24.07 -8.71
CA ASP A 3 -29.25 22.90 -8.63
C ASP A 3 -27.81 23.38 -8.39
N ARG A 4 -27.39 23.44 -7.12
CA ARG A 4 -25.99 23.69 -6.78
C ARG A 4 -25.21 22.42 -7.12
N GLN A 5 -24.64 22.37 -8.31
CA GLN A 5 -23.59 21.43 -8.62
C GLN A 5 -22.42 21.69 -7.65
N GLU A 6 -22.36 20.92 -6.56
CA GLU A 6 -21.18 20.84 -5.72
C GLU A 6 -20.01 20.35 -6.61
N SER A 7 -18.96 21.15 -6.69
CA SER A 7 -17.80 20.88 -7.51
C SER A 7 -17.05 19.67 -6.95
N ALA A 8 -17.38 18.46 -7.44
CA ALA A 8 -16.62 17.26 -7.16
C ALA A 8 -15.24 17.36 -7.82
N VAL A 9 -14.20 17.57 -7.01
CA VAL A 9 -12.81 17.71 -7.49
C VAL A 9 -12.25 16.37 -7.99
N LEU A 10 -12.72 15.26 -7.42
CA LEU A 10 -12.35 13.91 -7.84
C LEU A 10 -13.50 12.94 -7.55
N SER A 11 -13.94 12.19 -8.56
CA SER A 11 -14.96 11.15 -8.42
C SER A 11 -14.44 9.87 -9.08
N ASP A 12 -13.74 9.06 -8.30
CA ASP A 12 -13.26 7.74 -8.72
C ASP A 12 -13.37 6.75 -7.55
N ARG A 13 -13.44 5.45 -7.87
CA ARG A 13 -13.56 4.36 -6.90
C ARG A 13 -12.18 3.78 -6.57
N LEU A 14 -11.99 3.40 -5.31
CA LEU A 14 -10.85 2.56 -4.91
C LEU A 14 -10.89 1.19 -5.59
N LYS A 15 -9.88 0.92 -6.41
CA LYS A 15 -9.64 -0.38 -7.04
C LYS A 15 -9.04 -1.37 -6.02
N PRO A 16 -9.17 -2.70 -6.22
CA PRO A 16 -8.60 -3.69 -5.31
C PRO A 16 -7.12 -3.44 -5.02
N GLY A 17 -6.75 -3.49 -3.73
CA GLY A 17 -5.38 -3.26 -3.28
C GLY A 17 -4.93 -1.80 -3.25
N ARG A 18 -5.76 -0.82 -3.66
CA ARG A 18 -5.47 0.62 -3.49
C ARG A 18 -5.97 1.15 -2.16
N MET A 19 -5.24 2.13 -1.64
CA MET A 19 -5.51 2.81 -0.38
C MET A 19 -5.59 4.32 -0.58
N LEU A 20 -6.39 4.98 0.26
CA LEU A 20 -6.42 6.43 0.39
C LEU A 20 -6.29 6.76 1.88
N LEU A 21 -5.29 7.54 2.24
CA LEU A 21 -5.10 7.98 3.62
C LEU A 21 -5.58 9.42 3.76
N VAL A 22 -6.40 9.66 4.77
CA VAL A 22 -6.77 11.01 5.20
C VAL A 22 -6.11 11.25 6.55
N ASP A 23 -5.11 12.13 6.57
CA ASP A 23 -4.51 12.60 7.80
C ASP A 23 -5.38 13.74 8.36
N THR A 24 -6.03 13.49 9.50
CA THR A 24 -6.93 14.45 10.14
C THR A 24 -6.19 15.51 10.96
N TYR A 25 -4.93 15.25 11.32
CA TYR A 25 -4.08 16.20 12.04
C TYR A 25 -3.41 17.17 11.06
N GLU A 26 -2.72 16.64 10.06
CA GLU A 26 -2.06 17.44 9.02
C GLU A 26 -3.05 17.96 7.94
N LYS A 27 -4.32 17.53 8.01
CA LYS A 27 -5.40 17.87 7.05
C LYS A 27 -5.00 17.58 5.59
N LYS A 28 -4.32 16.45 5.38
CA LYS A 28 -3.77 16.05 4.09
C LYS A 28 -4.40 14.75 3.60
N ILE A 29 -4.59 14.67 2.29
CA ILE A 29 -5.01 13.45 1.60
C ILE A 29 -3.78 12.87 0.90
N GLU A 30 -3.42 11.62 1.21
CA GLU A 30 -2.35 10.89 0.53
C GLU A 30 -2.92 9.75 -0.31
N GLN A 31 -2.50 9.70 -1.56
CA GLN A 31 -2.87 8.66 -2.53
C GLN A 31 -2.05 7.38 -2.31
N ASP A 32 -2.58 6.27 -2.84
CA ASP A 32 -2.03 4.92 -2.70
C ASP A 32 -0.51 4.82 -2.93
N GLU A 33 -0.04 5.32 -4.07
CA GLU A 33 1.36 5.22 -4.50
C GLU A 33 2.30 5.98 -3.56
N ASP A 34 1.91 7.17 -3.12
CA ASP A 34 2.69 8.01 -2.22
C ASP A 34 2.77 7.41 -0.82
N LEU A 35 1.63 6.92 -0.33
CA LEU A 35 1.53 6.24 0.95
C LEU A 35 2.42 4.98 0.98
N LYS A 36 2.27 4.11 -0.02
CA LYS A 36 3.04 2.86 -0.10
C LYS A 36 4.52 3.11 -0.28
N ARG A 37 4.92 4.09 -1.08
CA ARG A 37 6.32 4.45 -1.26
C ARG A 37 6.95 4.92 0.05
N ARG A 38 6.25 5.77 0.82
CA ARG A 38 6.70 6.22 2.15
C ARG A 38 6.88 5.06 3.11
N ILE A 39 5.91 4.15 3.18
CA ILE A 39 5.99 2.95 4.03
C ILE A 39 7.12 2.01 3.57
N ALA A 40 7.29 1.81 2.28
CA ALA A 40 8.35 0.98 1.71
C ALA A 40 9.75 1.54 2.00
N GLN A 41 9.91 2.86 2.06
CA GLN A 41 11.18 3.51 2.38
C GLN A 41 11.46 3.60 3.88
N SER A 42 10.42 3.59 4.72
CA SER A 42 10.56 3.70 6.18
C SER A 42 11.32 2.55 6.85
N ARG A 43 11.45 1.40 6.19
CA ARG A 43 12.13 0.22 6.72
C ARG A 43 12.93 -0.47 5.62
N PRO A 44 14.08 -1.09 5.94
CA PRO A 44 14.88 -1.82 4.96
C PRO A 44 14.25 -3.19 4.67
N HIS A 45 13.05 -3.23 4.08
CA HIS A 45 12.26 -4.45 3.88
C HIS A 45 13.06 -5.54 3.16
N LYS A 46 13.83 -5.18 2.12
CA LYS A 46 14.70 -6.12 1.38
C LYS A 46 15.74 -6.80 2.27
N LYS A 47 16.30 -6.07 3.25
CA LYS A 47 17.25 -6.64 4.22
C LYS A 47 16.54 -7.58 5.19
N LEU A 48 15.35 -7.20 5.67
CA LEU A 48 14.56 -8.01 6.59
C LEU A 48 14.09 -9.33 5.95
N THR A 49 13.81 -9.34 4.65
CA THR A 49 13.37 -10.53 3.93
C THR A 49 14.50 -11.39 3.38
N SER A 50 15.76 -10.93 3.47
CA SER A 50 16.91 -11.61 2.86
C SER A 50 17.21 -13.01 3.41
N LYS A 51 16.79 -13.31 4.65
CA LYS A 51 17.02 -14.60 5.33
C LYS A 51 15.82 -15.55 5.28
N ARG A 52 14.88 -15.34 4.35
CA ARG A 52 13.71 -16.22 4.21
C ARG A 52 14.14 -17.54 3.57
N VAL A 53 13.74 -18.63 4.20
CA VAL A 53 13.83 -19.99 3.65
C VAL A 53 12.44 -20.39 3.19
N TYR A 54 12.33 -20.86 1.96
CA TYR A 54 11.09 -21.39 1.41
C TYR A 54 11.14 -22.91 1.50
N LEU A 55 10.09 -23.53 2.03
CA LEU A 55 10.01 -24.99 2.15
C LEU A 55 10.03 -25.68 0.78
N ASP A 56 9.53 -25.01 -0.26
CA ASP A 56 9.57 -25.50 -1.64
C ASP A 56 11.00 -25.62 -2.21
N LEU A 57 12.01 -25.03 -1.55
CA LEU A 57 13.42 -25.17 -1.92
C LEU A 57 14.07 -26.42 -1.31
N LEU A 58 13.46 -27.02 -0.30
CA LEU A 58 13.96 -28.25 0.33
C LEU A 58 13.61 -29.43 -0.58
N ARG A 59 14.61 -30.16 -1.04
CA ARG A 59 14.37 -31.37 -1.83
C ARG A 59 14.00 -32.50 -0.88
N LYS A 60 13.18 -33.44 -1.38
CA LYS A 60 12.79 -34.63 -0.62
C LYS A 60 14.01 -35.46 -0.15
N ASP A 61 15.14 -35.34 -0.86
CA ASP A 61 16.40 -36.02 -0.57
C ASP A 61 17.20 -35.39 0.60
N ASP A 62 16.81 -34.19 1.08
CA ASP A 62 17.48 -33.49 2.19
C ASP A 62 16.93 -33.91 3.58
N VAL A 63 15.89 -34.76 3.61
CA VAL A 63 15.29 -35.30 4.83
C VAL A 63 15.69 -36.77 4.92
N VAL A 64 16.79 -37.04 5.64
CA VAL A 64 17.30 -38.38 5.98
C VAL A 64 16.40 -39.07 6.98
#